data_AF-A0A933KL88-F1
#
_entry.id   AF-A0A933KL88-F1
#
_cell.length_a   1.000
_cell.length_b   1.000
_cell.length_c   1.000
_cell.angle_alpha   90.00
_cell.angle_beta   90.00
_cell.angle_gamma   90.00
#
_symmetry.space_group_name_H-M   'P 1'
#
loop_
_entity.id
_entity.type
_entity.pdbx_description
1 polymer ?
#
loop_
_entity_poly.entity_id
_entity_poly.type
_entity_poly.pdbx_seq_one_letter_code
_entity_poly.pdbx_strand_id
1 'polypeptide(L)'
;MTTSAAARPAAILWDMDGTLVDTEPYWIATEFALVEEFGGQWNDSDARSLVGYDLRNAAAILRERGGVKLSDDEIVNRLLDGVIQRVHKKVPWRPGARTLLAELRRQHIPCALVTMSWRRFTDQIVRALPAGSFDVVITGDQVANGKPHPEPYLAAAAALGVKATDCVAIEDSPTGVRSAVEAGCRTFAVPNAVSVQPGRGYTVVDSLDRIDREALGLRSPLSGTRFGRWGARGQLATLLAMVAAATAIVFAVRDDSPPPLADIPISGWAPYWVLPQATETVGTNGALLHEVSPFWFTTTGAVTIEVAANVEPSAMQALIAQIRSTGGRVVPSITDGMGKAEMAAMLADPVSRSRHIATIADLVTREGFDGIDIDYEGFAFVDDYASWETTRPNWVIFLRQLATSLHARGARLVVSVPPIYDTERTPESGRWVYDYAAMGAIVDNIRIMGYDYSVSAPGPIAPIGWVRSAIQAAKEAVEDDSKLVLGIPLYGRNWVVSVVGTCPADAEGTVPITQASATELIAKRGAVPVYDYNINETMFTYQLELTDGVSTCTQNREVHYVDPVGSRARLDLARTERIGGVAFWALGFDNPQTWASVAEVATPIAAQV
;
A
#
# COMPACT_ATOMS: atom_id res chain seq x y z
N MET A 1 -32.40 13.06 1.06
CA MET A 1 -32.21 14.43 1.60
C MET A 1 -31.28 15.15 0.66
N THR A 2 -31.70 16.26 0.07
CA THR A 2 -30.90 17.08 -0.85
C THR A 2 -29.78 17.78 -0.06
N THR A 3 -28.52 17.40 -0.30
CA THR A 3 -27.35 18.08 0.25
C THR A 3 -27.29 19.49 -0.34
N SER A 4 -27.45 20.51 0.52
CA SER A 4 -27.19 21.89 0.14
C SER A 4 -25.68 22.07 -0.07
N ALA A 5 -25.26 22.60 -1.21
CA ALA A 5 -23.87 22.96 -1.47
C ALA A 5 -23.32 23.86 -0.35
N ALA A 6 -22.08 23.62 0.09
CA ALA A 6 -21.44 24.40 1.14
C ALA A 6 -21.14 25.83 0.64
N ALA A 7 -21.20 26.81 1.55
CA ALA A 7 -20.81 28.18 1.22
C ALA A 7 -19.30 28.24 0.87
N ARG A 8 -18.96 29.08 -0.12
CA ARG A 8 -17.57 29.33 -0.52
C ARG A 8 -16.77 29.90 0.67
N PRO A 9 -15.62 29.31 1.04
CA PRO A 9 -14.84 29.78 2.17
C PRO A 9 -14.15 31.11 1.86
N ALA A 10 -13.96 31.92 2.90
CA ALA A 10 -13.18 33.14 2.83
C ALA A 10 -11.69 32.86 2.66
N ALA A 11 -11.20 31.76 3.24
CA ALA A 11 -9.83 31.26 3.08
C ALA A 11 -9.72 29.76 3.43
N ILE A 12 -8.66 29.11 2.96
CA ILE A 12 -8.24 27.78 3.42
C ILE A 12 -6.99 27.90 4.30
N LEU A 13 -7.04 27.33 5.50
CA LEU A 13 -5.95 27.32 6.46
C LEU A 13 -5.37 25.90 6.51
N TRP A 14 -4.14 25.75 6.05
CA TRP A 14 -3.48 24.47 5.87
C TRP A 14 -2.52 24.20 7.01
N ASP A 15 -2.59 23.03 7.61
CA ASP A 15 -1.43 22.50 8.30
C ASP A 15 -0.33 22.07 7.30
N MET A 16 0.92 21.93 7.80
CA MET A 16 2.09 21.59 6.98
C MET A 16 2.53 20.13 7.16
N ASP A 17 2.94 19.76 8.37
CA ASP A 17 3.58 18.48 8.67
C ASP A 17 2.52 17.38 8.74
N GLY A 18 2.64 16.35 7.91
CA GLY A 18 1.64 15.29 7.76
C GLY A 18 0.39 15.68 6.94
N THR A 19 0.11 16.98 6.80
CA THR A 19 -0.98 17.50 5.94
C THR A 19 -0.52 17.84 4.52
N LEU A 20 0.38 18.83 4.36
CA LEU A 20 0.88 19.27 3.05
C LEU A 20 2.03 18.38 2.57
N VAL A 21 2.90 17.98 3.50
CA VAL A 21 4.09 17.16 3.29
C VAL A 21 4.19 16.09 4.36
N ASP A 22 4.51 14.86 3.98
CA ASP A 22 4.72 13.73 4.90
C ASP A 22 6.14 13.76 5.49
N THR A 23 6.38 14.72 6.38
CA THR A 23 7.69 14.98 7.00
C THR A 23 7.92 14.20 8.29
N GLU A 24 6.91 13.50 8.80
CA GLU A 24 6.99 12.70 10.03
C GLU A 24 8.10 11.64 9.99
N PRO A 25 8.31 10.87 8.89
CA PRO A 25 9.44 9.96 8.81
C PRO A 25 10.80 10.65 8.95
N TYR A 26 10.92 11.92 8.54
CA TYR A 26 12.17 12.67 8.66
C TYR A 26 12.39 13.20 10.07
N TRP A 27 11.33 13.64 10.75
CA TRP A 27 11.36 14.01 12.17
C TRP A 27 11.76 12.81 13.02
N ILE A 28 11.03 11.69 12.89
CA ILE A 28 11.29 10.45 13.61
C ILE A 28 12.74 9.98 13.40
N ALA A 29 13.22 9.92 12.15
CA ALA A 29 14.60 9.52 11.87
C ALA A 29 15.65 10.46 12.49
N THR A 30 15.32 11.73 12.67
CA THR A 30 16.23 12.70 13.32
C THR A 30 16.18 12.59 14.83
N GLU A 31 15.01 12.31 15.42
CA GLU A 31 14.85 12.02 16.84
C GLU A 31 15.64 10.78 17.26
N PHE A 32 15.47 9.67 16.53
CA PHE A 32 16.22 8.43 16.77
C PHE A 32 17.73 8.67 16.72
N ALA A 33 18.21 9.34 15.68
CA ALA A 33 19.63 9.65 15.54
C ALA A 33 20.16 10.54 16.68
N LEU A 34 19.36 11.51 17.13
CA LEU A 34 19.74 12.38 18.25
C LEU A 34 19.76 11.62 19.57
N VAL A 35 18.78 10.76 19.85
CA VAL A 35 18.76 9.97 21.09
C VAL A 35 19.89 8.95 21.13
N GLU A 36 20.17 8.29 20.00
CA GLU A 36 21.27 7.34 19.85
C GLU A 36 22.63 8.01 20.10
N GLU A 37 22.85 9.24 19.62
CA GLU A 37 24.08 10.02 19.86
C GLU A 37 24.39 10.20 21.36
N PHE A 38 23.36 10.26 22.19
CA PHE A 38 23.50 10.40 23.65
C PHE A 38 23.38 9.07 24.41
N GLY A 39 23.31 7.94 23.70
CA GLY A 39 23.21 6.59 24.29
C GLY A 39 21.88 6.30 24.97
N GLY A 40 20.83 7.04 24.61
CA GLY A 40 19.48 6.82 25.12
C GLY A 40 18.73 5.72 24.38
N GLN A 41 17.53 5.39 24.87
CA GLN A 41 16.60 4.50 24.18
C GLN A 41 15.41 5.32 23.67
N TRP A 42 15.10 5.16 22.39
CA TRP A 42 13.93 5.74 21.74
C TRP A 42 13.17 4.61 21.04
N ASN A 43 11.84 4.63 21.09
CA ASN A 43 11.02 3.66 20.38
C ASN A 43 9.93 4.39 19.57
N ASP A 44 9.26 3.65 18.69
CA ASP A 44 8.23 4.21 17.82
C ASP A 44 7.05 4.83 18.57
N SER A 45 6.72 4.32 19.75
CA SER A 45 5.65 4.89 20.59
C SER A 45 6.05 6.26 21.13
N ASP A 46 7.30 6.42 21.57
CA ASP A 46 7.84 7.71 22.01
C ASP A 46 7.88 8.71 20.85
N ALA A 47 8.41 8.30 19.69
CA ALA A 47 8.46 9.15 18.50
C ALA A 47 7.06 9.57 18.02
N ARG A 48 6.10 8.63 17.93
CA ARG A 48 4.71 8.93 17.56
C ARG A 48 4.00 9.83 18.56
N SER A 49 4.40 9.80 19.84
CA SER A 49 3.83 10.71 20.86
C SER A 49 4.21 12.17 20.62
N LEU A 50 5.22 12.44 19.80
CA LEU A 50 5.65 13.79 19.42
C LEU A 50 4.97 14.32 18.15
N VAL A 51 4.28 13.47 17.39
CA VAL A 51 3.58 13.88 16.16
C VAL A 51 2.55 14.96 16.47
N GLY A 52 2.65 16.10 15.77
CA GLY A 52 1.77 17.25 15.96
C GLY A 52 1.99 18.07 17.24
N TYR A 53 3.06 17.80 18.01
CA TYR A 53 3.48 18.64 19.13
C TYR A 53 4.34 19.81 18.65
N ASP A 54 4.46 20.85 19.48
CA ASP A 54 5.45 21.90 19.23
C ASP A 54 6.87 21.41 19.54
N LEU A 55 7.84 22.00 18.83
CA LEU A 55 9.24 21.58 18.91
C LEU A 55 9.85 21.78 20.31
N ARG A 56 9.38 22.75 21.12
CA ARG A 56 9.92 22.95 22.48
C ARG A 56 9.44 21.86 23.43
N ASN A 57 8.17 21.46 23.32
CA ASN A 57 7.67 20.31 24.08
C ASN A 57 8.34 19.01 23.63
N ALA A 58 8.55 18.81 22.31
CA ALA A 58 9.30 17.67 21.78
C ALA A 58 10.73 17.63 22.35
N ALA A 59 11.42 18.78 22.40
CA ALA A 59 12.76 18.88 22.98
C ALA A 59 12.80 18.52 24.47
N ALA A 60 11.83 18.98 25.25
CA ALA A 60 11.72 18.63 26.66
C ALA A 60 11.54 17.11 26.85
N ILE A 61 10.71 16.47 26.02
CA ILE A 61 10.46 15.01 26.07
C ILE A 61 11.71 14.21 25.65
N LEU A 62 12.43 14.64 24.61
CA LEU A 62 13.71 14.05 24.18
C LEU A 62 14.79 14.14 25.27
N ARG A 63 14.83 15.24 26.02
CA ARG A 63 15.72 15.38 27.17
C ARG A 63 15.31 14.46 28.31
N GLU A 64 14.03 14.46 28.69
CA GLU A 64 13.53 13.75 29.88
C GLU A 64 13.49 12.24 29.68
N ARG A 65 13.01 11.76 28.52
CA ARG A 65 12.85 10.34 28.22
C ARG A 65 13.99 9.78 27.38
N GLY A 66 14.49 10.57 26.44
CA GLY A 66 15.52 10.14 25.48
C GLY A 66 16.93 10.31 26.02
N GLY A 67 17.11 10.95 27.18
CA GLY A 67 18.41 11.14 27.81
C GLY A 67 19.33 12.10 27.06
N VAL A 68 18.79 12.93 26.15
CA VAL A 68 19.56 13.93 25.39
C VAL A 68 20.06 15.03 26.32
N LYS A 69 21.38 15.26 26.34
CA LYS A 69 22.04 16.20 27.28
C LYS A 69 22.35 17.55 26.63
N LEU A 70 21.35 18.14 25.98
CA LEU A 70 21.41 19.44 25.33
C LEU A 70 20.32 20.37 25.91
N SER A 71 20.46 21.67 25.72
CA SER A 71 19.37 22.61 25.99
C SER A 71 18.23 22.44 24.99
N ASP A 72 17.01 22.88 25.35
CA ASP A 72 15.84 22.71 24.46
C ASP A 72 16.06 23.38 23.10
N ASP A 73 16.64 24.59 23.09
CA ASP A 73 16.96 25.30 21.84
C ASP A 73 17.99 24.55 21.00
N GLU A 74 18.99 23.91 21.60
CA GLU A 74 19.96 23.10 20.87
C GLU A 74 19.30 21.85 20.28
N ILE A 75 18.43 21.16 21.03
CA ILE A 75 17.68 20.00 20.53
C ILE A 75 16.82 20.39 19.33
N VAL A 76 16.01 21.45 19.47
CA VAL A 76 15.17 21.93 18.37
C VAL A 76 16.00 22.27 17.14
N ASN A 77 17.13 22.95 17.33
CA ASN A 77 18.01 23.28 16.22
C ASN A 77 18.58 22.02 15.54
N ARG A 78 18.96 20.98 16.29
CA ARG A 78 19.46 19.73 15.73
C ARG A 78 18.38 18.95 14.97
N LEU A 79 17.16 18.90 15.50
CA LEU A 79 16.03 18.27 14.82
C LEU A 79 15.75 18.96 13.48
N LEU A 80 15.63 20.29 13.49
CA LEU A 80 15.40 21.08 12.30
C LEU A 80 16.51 20.90 11.26
N ASP A 81 17.78 20.82 11.65
CA ASP A 81 18.89 20.60 10.71
C ASP A 81 18.77 19.24 10.01
N GLY A 82 18.47 18.18 10.77
CA GLY A 82 18.31 16.84 10.22
C GLY A 82 17.12 16.73 9.27
N VAL A 83 16.00 17.39 9.57
CA VAL A 83 14.83 17.38 8.69
C VAL A 83 15.05 18.24 7.45
N ILE A 84 15.63 19.44 7.58
CA ILE A 84 15.98 20.31 6.44
C ILE A 84 16.92 19.58 5.47
N GLN A 85 17.93 18.88 5.97
CA GLN A 85 18.86 18.12 5.14
C GLN A 85 18.14 17.05 4.30
N ARG A 86 17.13 16.38 4.87
CA ARG A 86 16.33 15.35 4.17
C ARG A 86 15.39 15.98 3.14
N VAL A 87 14.70 17.05 3.51
CA VAL A 87 13.81 17.79 2.60
C VAL A 87 14.54 18.41 1.41
N HIS A 88 15.81 18.82 1.58
CA HIS A 88 16.63 19.26 0.46
C HIS A 88 16.90 18.18 -0.58
N LYS A 89 16.90 16.90 -0.18
CA LYS A 89 17.02 15.77 -1.12
C LYS A 89 15.69 15.49 -1.81
N LYS A 90 14.59 15.45 -1.06
CA LYS A 90 13.24 15.17 -1.56
C LYS A 90 12.21 15.79 -0.64
N VAL A 91 11.28 16.56 -1.21
CA VAL A 91 10.11 17.05 -0.47
C VAL A 91 9.00 16.00 -0.58
N PRO A 92 8.56 15.38 0.53
CA PRO A 92 7.59 14.29 0.49
C PRO A 92 6.16 14.85 0.41
N TRP A 93 5.71 15.32 -0.75
CA TRP A 93 4.37 15.87 -0.91
C TRP A 93 3.27 14.84 -0.61
N ARG A 94 2.25 15.24 0.16
CA ARG A 94 1.07 14.39 0.36
C ARG A 94 0.26 14.28 -0.95
N PRO A 95 -0.34 13.12 -1.24
CA PRO A 95 -1.18 12.94 -2.42
C PRO A 95 -2.26 14.03 -2.50
N GLY A 96 -2.38 14.67 -3.66
CA GLY A 96 -3.34 15.75 -3.92
C GLY A 96 -2.99 17.13 -3.39
N ALA A 97 -1.95 17.28 -2.57
CA ALA A 97 -1.64 18.55 -1.91
C ALA A 97 -1.32 19.67 -2.90
N ARG A 98 -0.40 19.42 -3.84
CA ARG A 98 -0.02 20.40 -4.86
C ARG A 98 -1.16 20.69 -5.84
N THR A 99 -1.95 19.67 -6.18
CA THR A 99 -3.09 19.79 -7.10
C THR A 99 -4.20 20.66 -6.50
N LEU A 100 -4.59 20.39 -5.25
CA LEU A 100 -5.61 21.15 -4.54
C LEU A 100 -5.16 22.59 -4.30
N LEU A 101 -3.91 22.81 -3.90
CA LEU A 101 -3.37 24.16 -3.70
C LEU A 101 -3.36 24.96 -5.01
N ALA A 102 -2.98 24.34 -6.13
CA ALA A 102 -3.04 24.97 -7.45
C ALA A 102 -4.49 25.28 -7.87
N GLU A 103 -5.45 24.42 -7.54
CA GLU A 103 -6.87 24.62 -7.81
C GLU A 103 -7.43 25.82 -7.04
N LEU A 104 -7.19 25.88 -5.72
CA LEU A 104 -7.60 27.00 -4.87
C LEU A 104 -7.05 28.33 -5.36
N ARG A 105 -5.78 28.34 -5.78
CA ARG A 105 -5.14 29.51 -6.37
C ARG A 105 -5.82 29.94 -7.68
N ARG A 106 -6.13 29.01 -8.60
CA ARG A 106 -6.89 29.34 -9.82
C ARG A 106 -8.27 29.93 -9.51
N GLN A 107 -8.88 29.49 -8.42
CA GLN A 107 -10.17 30.00 -7.96
C GLN A 107 -10.05 31.30 -7.14
N HIS A 108 -8.85 31.82 -6.91
CA HIS A 108 -8.59 33.03 -6.12
C HIS A 108 -9.13 32.89 -4.68
N ILE A 109 -8.89 31.74 -4.06
CA ILE A 109 -9.18 31.52 -2.64
C ILE A 109 -7.89 31.69 -1.85
N PRO A 110 -7.84 32.66 -0.91
CA PRO A 110 -6.67 32.88 -0.08
C PRO A 110 -6.29 31.63 0.71
N CYS A 111 -4.99 31.36 0.81
CA CYS A 111 -4.46 30.22 1.55
C CYS A 111 -3.46 30.70 2.59
N ALA A 112 -3.60 30.21 3.83
CA ALA A 112 -2.56 30.36 4.86
C ALA A 112 -2.00 29.01 5.25
N LEU A 113 -0.71 28.97 5.59
CA LEU A 113 -0.05 27.81 6.19
C LEU A 113 0.05 28.03 7.71
N VAL A 114 -0.31 27.03 8.51
CA VAL A 114 -0.43 27.07 9.97
C VAL A 114 0.24 25.83 10.57
N THR A 115 1.48 25.96 11.03
CA THR A 115 2.30 24.83 11.49
C THR A 115 2.95 25.10 12.84
N MET A 116 3.22 24.03 13.61
CA MET A 116 4.03 24.08 14.84
C MET A 116 5.54 23.99 14.58
N SER A 117 5.94 23.71 13.35
CA SER A 117 7.30 23.87 12.88
C SER A 117 7.76 25.33 12.89
N TRP A 118 9.07 25.56 12.85
CA TRP A 118 9.66 26.90 12.84
C TRP A 118 9.88 27.43 11.43
N ARG A 119 9.87 28.77 11.31
CA ARG A 119 10.01 29.47 10.02
C ARG A 119 11.16 28.98 9.15
N ARG A 120 12.32 28.69 9.73
CA ARG A 120 13.50 28.26 8.96
C ARG A 120 13.27 26.97 8.15
N PHE A 121 12.45 26.06 8.67
CA PHE A 121 12.08 24.82 8.00
C PHE A 121 10.89 25.04 7.06
N THR A 122 9.86 25.72 7.54
CA THR A 122 8.67 26.06 6.75
C THR A 122 9.03 26.79 5.46
N ASP A 123 9.98 27.72 5.51
CA ASP A 123 10.46 28.45 4.33
C ASP A 123 11.05 27.52 3.25
N GLN A 124 11.63 26.36 3.61
CA GLN A 124 12.13 25.39 2.63
C GLN A 124 10.97 24.75 1.86
N ILE A 125 9.89 24.38 2.56
CA ILE A 125 8.70 23.79 1.96
C ILE A 125 7.99 24.81 1.06
N VAL A 126 7.82 26.04 1.54
CA VAL A 126 7.17 27.11 0.78
C VAL A 126 7.96 27.47 -0.48
N ARG A 127 9.31 27.47 -0.43
CA ARG A 127 10.16 27.71 -1.61
C ARG A 127 10.06 26.62 -2.68
N ALA A 128 9.69 25.41 -2.29
CA ALA A 128 9.48 24.30 -3.23
C ALA A 128 8.11 24.36 -3.93
N LEU A 129 7.24 25.31 -3.55
CA LEU A 129 5.95 25.58 -4.19
C LEU A 129 6.02 26.79 -5.14
N PRO A 130 5.09 26.90 -6.11
CA PRO A 130 4.94 28.10 -6.91
C PRO A 130 4.75 29.37 -6.05
N ALA A 131 5.36 30.49 -6.45
CA ALA A 131 5.21 31.75 -5.72
C ALA A 131 3.73 32.16 -5.55
N GLY A 132 3.39 32.59 -4.34
CA GLY A 132 2.01 32.94 -3.95
C GLY A 132 1.09 31.71 -3.82
N SER A 133 1.63 30.56 -3.44
CA SER A 133 0.81 29.41 -3.02
C SER A 133 0.17 29.61 -1.64
N PHE A 134 0.82 30.42 -0.79
CA PHE A 134 0.28 30.88 0.49
C PHE A 134 0.43 32.40 0.58
N ASP A 135 -0.63 33.07 1.03
CA ASP A 135 -0.67 34.50 1.29
C ASP A 135 -0.12 34.84 2.68
N VAL A 136 -0.31 33.92 3.64
CA VAL A 136 0.13 34.06 5.04
C VAL A 136 0.77 32.75 5.49
N VAL A 137 1.81 32.85 6.32
CA VAL A 137 2.44 31.70 6.97
C VAL A 137 2.57 32.02 8.46
N ILE A 138 1.93 31.20 9.30
CA ILE A 138 2.01 31.22 10.76
C ILE A 138 2.80 29.99 11.21
N THR A 139 3.92 30.22 11.88
CA THR A 139 4.80 29.16 12.39
C THR A 139 4.79 29.11 13.92
N GLY A 140 5.23 28.00 14.50
CA GLY A 140 5.18 27.76 15.95
C GLY A 140 6.02 28.76 16.76
N ASP A 141 7.06 29.33 16.16
CA ASP A 141 7.90 30.38 16.73
C ASP A 141 7.28 31.79 16.67
N GLN A 142 6.08 31.95 16.09
CA GLN A 142 5.37 33.23 15.97
C GLN A 142 4.18 33.38 16.92
N VAL A 143 3.81 32.32 17.65
CA VAL A 143 2.65 32.29 18.55
C VAL A 143 3.09 32.06 19.99
N ALA A 144 2.30 32.57 20.94
CA ALA A 144 2.51 32.32 22.36
C ALA A 144 2.01 30.92 22.76
N ASN A 145 0.87 30.48 22.22
CA ASN A 145 0.28 29.18 22.47
C ASN A 145 0.14 28.38 21.17
N GLY A 146 0.87 27.28 21.05
CA GLY A 146 0.75 26.33 19.94
C GLY A 146 -0.49 25.46 19.98
N LYS A 147 -0.70 24.64 18.95
CA LYS A 147 -1.74 23.59 18.90
C LYS A 147 -1.61 22.70 20.16
N PRO A 148 -2.71 22.33 20.84
CA PRO A 148 -4.10 22.43 20.41
C PRO A 148 -4.79 23.78 20.70
N HIS A 149 -4.11 24.79 21.22
CA HIS A 149 -4.73 26.10 21.45
C HIS A 149 -5.18 26.73 20.12
N PRO A 150 -6.30 27.46 20.04
CA PRO A 150 -6.83 28.00 18.76
C PRO A 150 -6.05 29.19 18.20
N GLU A 151 -5.12 29.77 18.96
CA GLU A 151 -4.33 30.97 18.59
C GLU A 151 -3.71 30.91 17.19
N PRO A 152 -3.06 29.81 16.73
CA PRO A 152 -2.43 29.78 15.41
C PRO A 152 -3.42 29.99 14.26
N TYR A 153 -4.60 29.37 14.35
CA TYR A 153 -5.66 29.50 13.35
C TYR A 153 -6.33 30.88 13.40
N LEU A 154 -6.55 31.42 14.61
CA LEU A 154 -7.07 32.77 14.79
C LEU A 154 -6.10 33.82 14.23
N ALA A 155 -4.80 33.65 14.46
CA ALA A 155 -3.75 34.51 13.92
C ALA A 155 -3.71 34.46 12.38
N ALA A 156 -3.82 33.27 11.80
CA ALA A 156 -3.85 33.09 10.34
C ALA A 156 -5.06 33.78 9.70
N ALA A 157 -6.25 33.58 10.27
CA ALA A 157 -7.47 34.24 9.80
C ALA A 157 -7.39 35.78 9.93
N ALA A 158 -6.89 36.28 11.07
CA ALA A 158 -6.70 37.71 11.29
C ALA A 158 -5.70 38.33 10.31
N ALA A 159 -4.58 37.67 10.04
CA ALA A 159 -3.58 38.13 9.07
C ALA A 159 -4.11 38.16 7.62
N LEU A 160 -5.05 37.28 7.29
CA LEU A 160 -5.79 37.30 6.01
C LEU A 160 -6.95 38.31 5.99
N GLY A 161 -7.29 38.93 7.12
CA GLY A 161 -8.42 39.87 7.23
C GLY A 161 -9.80 39.20 7.17
N VAL A 162 -9.91 37.92 7.54
CA VAL A 162 -11.16 37.13 7.52
C VAL A 162 -11.51 36.60 8.91
N LYS A 163 -12.75 36.14 9.10
CA LYS A 163 -13.16 35.46 10.33
C LYS A 163 -12.85 33.96 10.22
N ALA A 164 -12.31 33.37 11.29
CA ALA A 164 -12.04 31.93 11.33
C ALA A 164 -13.28 31.07 11.06
N THR A 165 -14.48 31.53 11.46
CA THR A 165 -15.76 30.86 11.18
C THR A 165 -16.15 30.82 9.70
N ASP A 166 -15.54 31.68 8.88
CA ASP A 166 -15.73 31.72 7.43
C ASP A 166 -14.60 30.96 6.69
N CYS A 167 -13.66 30.38 7.43
CA CYS A 167 -12.53 29.62 6.90
C CYS A 167 -12.77 28.12 6.94
N VAL A 168 -12.04 27.42 6.08
CA VAL A 168 -11.88 25.96 6.17
C VAL A 168 -10.46 25.64 6.60
N ALA A 169 -10.30 24.72 7.54
CA ALA A 169 -9.00 24.19 7.94
C ALA A 169 -8.79 22.77 7.40
N ILE A 170 -7.55 22.44 7.06
CA ILE A 170 -7.12 21.09 6.67
C ILE A 170 -5.99 20.67 7.60
N GLU A 171 -6.16 19.55 8.29
CA GLU A 171 -5.30 19.06 9.38
C GLU A 171 -5.14 17.55 9.35
N ASP A 172 -4.07 17.00 9.93
CA ASP A 172 -3.81 15.55 9.95
C ASP A 172 -3.78 14.94 11.37
N SER A 173 -3.66 15.78 12.41
CA SER A 173 -3.41 15.35 13.79
C SER A 173 -4.54 15.73 14.76
N PRO A 174 -4.75 14.97 15.86
CA PRO A 174 -5.75 15.31 16.86
C PRO A 174 -5.55 16.68 17.52
N THR A 175 -4.29 17.08 17.76
CA THR A 175 -3.94 18.39 18.35
C THR A 175 -4.30 19.52 17.38
N GLY A 176 -3.99 19.35 16.09
CA GLY A 176 -4.29 20.33 15.08
C GLY A 176 -5.78 20.47 14.75
N VAL A 177 -6.48 19.34 14.59
CA VAL A 177 -7.93 19.33 14.42
C VAL A 177 -8.63 20.05 15.56
N ARG A 178 -8.20 19.80 16.81
CA ARG A 178 -8.75 20.49 17.99
C ARG A 178 -8.51 22.00 17.93
N SER A 179 -7.29 22.44 17.59
CA SER A 179 -6.95 23.86 17.44
C SER A 179 -7.83 24.56 16.41
N ALA A 180 -8.01 23.95 15.23
CA ALA A 180 -8.81 24.49 14.16
C ALA A 180 -10.30 24.57 14.53
N VAL A 181 -10.85 23.53 15.15
CA VAL A 181 -12.26 23.48 15.57
C VAL A 181 -12.53 24.48 16.69
N GLU A 182 -11.64 24.60 17.68
CA GLU A 182 -11.77 25.59 18.76
C GLU A 182 -11.65 27.03 18.24
N ALA A 183 -10.91 27.27 17.15
CA ALA A 183 -10.87 28.56 16.47
C ALA A 183 -12.17 28.88 15.70
N GLY A 184 -13.06 27.89 15.53
CA GLY A 184 -14.33 28.00 14.82
C GLY A 184 -14.24 27.69 13.33
N CYS A 185 -13.09 27.21 12.84
CA CYS A 185 -12.95 26.78 11.45
C CYS A 185 -13.82 25.56 11.16
N ARG A 186 -14.32 25.48 9.93
CA ARG A 186 -14.84 24.21 9.41
C ARG A 186 -13.65 23.34 9.02
N THR A 187 -13.49 22.17 9.63
CA THR A 187 -12.23 21.41 9.52
C THR A 187 -12.40 20.12 8.72
N PHE A 188 -11.44 19.82 7.86
CA PHE A 188 -11.23 18.50 7.27
C PHE A 188 -9.99 17.87 7.90
N ALA A 189 -10.18 16.72 8.54
CA ALA A 189 -9.10 15.91 9.08
C ALA A 189 -8.67 14.90 8.01
N VAL A 190 -7.38 14.88 7.66
CA VAL A 190 -6.77 14.01 6.65
C VAL A 190 -5.62 13.23 7.30
N PRO A 191 -5.94 12.16 8.07
CA PRO A 191 -4.95 11.45 8.88
C PRO A 191 -3.73 10.99 8.09
N ASN A 192 -2.57 11.01 8.75
CA ASN A 192 -1.31 10.55 8.19
C ASN A 192 -0.57 9.61 9.16
N ALA A 193 0.27 10.16 10.04
CA ALA A 193 1.10 9.38 10.96
C ALA A 193 0.34 8.95 12.23
N VAL A 194 -0.72 9.66 12.57
CA VAL A 194 -1.58 9.38 13.72
C VAL A 194 -3.04 9.33 13.30
N SER A 195 -3.82 8.47 13.95
CA SER A 195 -5.26 8.37 13.69
C SER A 195 -6.00 9.60 14.26
N VAL A 196 -6.92 10.15 13.49
CA VAL A 196 -7.92 11.11 13.98
C VAL A 196 -9.26 10.39 14.03
N GLN A 197 -9.75 10.13 15.23
CA GLN A 197 -11.06 9.51 15.43
C GLN A 197 -12.16 10.45 14.92
N PRO A 198 -13.27 9.94 14.36
CA PRO A 198 -14.40 10.81 13.98
C PRO A 198 -14.92 11.61 15.19
N GLY A 199 -15.18 12.90 14.98
CA GLY A 199 -15.61 13.81 16.04
C GLY A 199 -16.59 14.87 15.55
N ARG A 200 -17.03 15.73 16.48
CA ARG A 200 -17.88 16.88 16.14
C ARG A 200 -17.03 18.05 15.67
N GLY A 201 -17.50 18.76 14.65
CA GLY A 201 -16.88 20.00 14.15
C GLY A 201 -15.91 19.80 12.98
N TYR A 202 -15.67 18.56 12.54
CA TYR A 202 -14.81 18.25 11.41
C TYR A 202 -15.27 17.00 10.65
N THR A 203 -14.77 16.86 9.43
CA THR A 203 -14.98 15.68 8.57
C THR A 203 -13.65 14.97 8.38
N VAL A 204 -13.61 13.66 8.67
CA VAL A 204 -12.43 12.83 8.37
C VAL A 204 -12.47 12.40 6.90
N VAL A 205 -11.37 12.54 6.18
CA VAL A 205 -11.21 12.21 4.76
C VAL A 205 -9.89 11.45 4.57
N ASP A 206 -9.87 10.42 3.73
CA ASP A 206 -8.70 9.55 3.59
C ASP A 206 -7.50 10.22 2.90
N SER A 207 -7.73 11.24 2.07
CA SER A 207 -6.69 11.93 1.28
C SER A 207 -7.17 13.29 0.79
N LEU A 208 -6.25 14.22 0.55
CA LEU A 208 -6.53 15.53 -0.04
C LEU A 208 -7.15 15.41 -1.44
N ASP A 209 -6.81 14.37 -2.19
CA ASP A 209 -7.41 14.09 -3.50
C ASP A 209 -8.91 13.82 -3.41
N ARG A 210 -9.36 13.28 -2.27
CA ARG A 210 -10.75 12.87 -2.03
C ARG A 210 -11.59 13.92 -1.31
N ILE A 211 -11.03 15.08 -0.98
CA ILE A 211 -11.85 16.14 -0.39
C ILE A 211 -12.84 16.61 -1.45
N ASP A 212 -14.14 16.43 -1.21
CA ASP A 212 -15.17 16.90 -2.12
C ASP A 212 -15.06 18.44 -2.29
N ARG A 213 -14.98 18.86 -3.55
CA ARG A 213 -14.83 20.26 -3.95
C ARG A 213 -16.10 21.04 -3.62
N GLU A 214 -17.27 20.44 -3.77
CA GLU A 214 -18.53 21.09 -3.36
C GLU A 214 -18.62 21.18 -1.84
N ALA A 215 -18.17 20.16 -1.11
CA ALA A 215 -18.00 20.25 0.34
C ALA A 215 -16.99 21.35 0.73
N LEU A 216 -15.92 21.59 -0.02
CA LEU A 216 -15.03 22.74 0.18
C LEU A 216 -15.66 24.09 -0.21
N GLY A 217 -16.85 24.12 -0.79
CA GLY A 217 -17.48 25.34 -1.30
C GLY A 217 -16.88 25.84 -2.62
N LEU A 218 -16.16 24.97 -3.34
CA LEU A 218 -15.62 25.20 -4.67
C LEU A 218 -16.67 24.87 -5.73
N ARG A 219 -16.69 25.64 -6.82
CA ARG A 219 -17.61 25.36 -7.95
C ARG A 219 -16.91 24.45 -8.96
N SER A 220 -17.64 23.46 -9.48
CA SER A 220 -17.17 22.64 -10.60
C SER A 220 -16.80 23.52 -11.82
N PRO A 221 -15.76 23.18 -12.61
CA PRO A 221 -15.26 24.01 -13.72
C PRO A 221 -16.25 24.29 -14.87
N LEU A 222 -17.43 23.68 -14.88
CA LEU A 222 -18.40 23.81 -15.97
C LEU A 222 -19.60 24.69 -15.60
N SER A 223 -19.37 26.00 -15.41
CA SER A 223 -20.42 27.01 -15.61
C SER A 223 -19.83 28.42 -15.75
N GLY A 224 -19.58 28.87 -16.99
CA GLY A 224 -18.88 30.13 -17.16
C GLY A 224 -18.87 30.75 -18.56
N THR A 225 -19.94 30.67 -19.36
CA THR A 225 -20.12 31.61 -20.48
C THR A 225 -21.43 32.38 -20.32
N ARG A 226 -21.36 33.50 -19.60
CA ARG A 226 -22.39 34.55 -19.66
C ARG A 226 -22.24 35.28 -20.99
N PHE A 227 -23.07 34.94 -21.97
CA PHE A 227 -23.33 35.81 -23.11
C PHE A 227 -24.17 37.01 -22.65
N GLY A 228 -23.54 38.18 -22.54
CA GLY A 228 -24.23 39.45 -22.50
C GLY A 228 -24.73 39.82 -23.90
N ARG A 229 -26.06 39.98 -24.03
CA ARG A 229 -26.75 40.47 -25.23
C ARG A 229 -26.50 41.98 -25.44
N TRP A 230 -26.53 42.38 -26.72
CA TRP A 230 -27.15 43.56 -27.38
C TRP A 230 -26.23 43.95 -28.56
N GLY A 231 -26.63 43.98 -29.84
CA GLY A 231 -27.92 43.77 -30.46
C GLY A 231 -27.84 43.83 -32.00
N ALA A 232 -29.03 43.79 -32.61
CA ALA A 232 -29.38 44.08 -34.00
C ALA A 232 -29.21 42.99 -35.09
N ARG A 233 -30.33 42.28 -35.28
CA ARG A 233 -31.06 42.04 -36.53
C ARG A 233 -30.35 41.34 -37.69
N GLY A 234 -30.83 40.12 -37.97
CA GLY A 234 -31.29 39.75 -39.31
C GLY A 234 -30.80 38.39 -39.80
N GLN A 235 -31.76 37.58 -40.25
CA GLN A 235 -31.63 36.35 -41.05
C GLN A 235 -31.35 35.04 -40.28
N LEU A 236 -32.43 34.34 -39.91
CA LEU A 236 -32.40 32.91 -39.61
C LEU A 236 -33.68 32.26 -40.17
N ALA A 237 -33.62 31.75 -41.39
CA ALA A 237 -34.66 30.89 -41.97
C ALA A 237 -34.04 29.82 -42.89
N THR A 238 -32.97 29.16 -42.44
CA THR A 238 -32.42 28.00 -43.17
C THR A 238 -31.67 26.97 -42.30
N LEU A 239 -31.67 27.11 -40.97
CA LEU A 239 -30.90 26.25 -40.06
C LEU A 239 -31.74 25.38 -39.10
N LEU A 240 -33.07 25.37 -39.25
CA LEU A 240 -33.99 24.69 -38.33
C LEU A 240 -34.32 23.24 -38.69
N ALA A 241 -33.85 22.72 -39.83
CA ALA A 241 -34.10 21.33 -40.24
C ALA A 241 -32.97 20.35 -39.87
N MET A 242 -31.73 20.82 -39.63
CA MET A 242 -30.60 19.94 -39.28
C MET A 242 -30.35 19.79 -37.77
N VAL A 243 -30.94 20.63 -36.92
CA VAL A 243 -30.74 20.58 -35.46
C VAL A 243 -31.72 19.60 -34.77
N ALA A 244 -32.89 19.34 -35.37
CA ALA A 244 -33.93 18.48 -34.79
C ALA A 244 -33.60 16.97 -34.86
N ALA A 245 -32.69 16.55 -35.74
CA ALA A 245 -32.24 15.14 -35.81
C ALA A 245 -31.07 14.83 -34.86
N ALA A 246 -30.37 15.84 -34.35
CA ALA A 246 -29.23 15.68 -33.44
C ALA A 246 -29.58 15.86 -31.96
N THR A 247 -30.83 16.19 -31.61
CA THR A 247 -31.27 16.46 -30.23
C THR A 247 -32.04 15.32 -29.57
N ALA A 248 -32.18 14.18 -30.24
CA ALA A 248 -32.83 12.98 -29.69
C ALA A 248 -31.84 11.87 -29.25
N ILE A 249 -30.52 12.11 -29.33
CA ILE A 249 -29.51 11.17 -28.82
C ILE A 249 -28.58 11.96 -27.89
N VAL A 250 -28.42 11.45 -26.66
CA VAL A 250 -27.57 11.96 -25.56
C VAL A 250 -28.17 13.06 -24.68
N PHE A 251 -29.27 12.75 -23.97
CA PHE A 251 -29.40 13.15 -22.57
C PHE A 251 -29.41 11.90 -21.69
N ALA A 252 -28.30 11.18 -21.72
CA ALA A 252 -27.91 10.33 -20.60
C ALA A 252 -27.09 11.22 -19.67
N VAL A 253 -27.63 11.51 -18.49
CA VAL A 253 -26.89 12.10 -17.38
C VAL A 253 -25.67 11.19 -17.14
N ARG A 254 -24.46 11.66 -17.47
CA ARG A 254 -23.25 11.00 -17.00
C ARG A 254 -23.14 11.31 -15.51
N ASP A 255 -23.43 10.31 -14.71
CA ASP A 255 -23.06 10.24 -13.31
C ASP A 255 -21.53 10.32 -13.23
N ASP A 256 -20.99 11.47 -12.82
CA ASP A 256 -19.55 11.70 -12.65
C ASP A 256 -19.03 11.12 -11.32
N SER A 257 -19.85 10.33 -10.59
CA SER A 257 -19.34 9.45 -9.53
C SER A 257 -18.30 8.52 -10.15
N PRO A 258 -17.12 8.31 -9.51
CA PRO A 258 -16.24 7.25 -9.95
C PRO A 258 -17.06 5.97 -10.05
N PRO A 259 -16.92 5.18 -11.13
CA PRO A 259 -17.72 3.99 -11.30
C PRO A 259 -17.62 3.13 -10.03
N PRO A 260 -18.73 2.50 -9.59
CA PRO A 260 -18.71 1.63 -8.42
C PRO A 260 -17.52 0.68 -8.54
N LEU A 261 -16.80 0.48 -7.42
CA LEU A 261 -15.63 -0.38 -7.41
C LEU A 261 -16.03 -1.75 -7.96
N ALA A 262 -15.47 -2.11 -9.11
CA ALA A 262 -15.75 -3.38 -9.73
C ALA A 262 -15.45 -4.52 -8.75
N ASP A 263 -16.18 -5.60 -8.91
CA ASP A 263 -15.80 -6.86 -8.31
C ASP A 263 -14.41 -7.26 -8.84
N ILE A 264 -13.60 -7.88 -7.97
CA ILE A 264 -12.19 -8.15 -8.28
C ILE A 264 -11.97 -9.65 -8.54
N PRO A 265 -11.25 -10.02 -9.61
CA PRO A 265 -10.84 -11.40 -9.85
C PRO A 265 -9.98 -11.94 -8.71
N ILE A 266 -10.32 -13.14 -8.24
CA ILE A 266 -9.61 -13.85 -7.18
C ILE A 266 -8.84 -15.02 -7.76
N SER A 267 -7.59 -15.12 -7.36
CA SER A 267 -6.72 -16.27 -7.60
C SER A 267 -6.07 -16.75 -6.30
N GLY A 268 -5.35 -17.87 -6.32
CA GLY A 268 -4.61 -18.32 -5.14
C GLY A 268 -3.63 -19.45 -5.42
N TRP A 269 -2.58 -19.52 -4.61
CA TRP A 269 -1.61 -20.61 -4.68
C TRP A 269 -2.06 -21.80 -3.82
N ALA A 270 -1.87 -23.01 -4.35
CA ALA A 270 -2.20 -24.27 -3.70
C ALA A 270 -0.92 -25.09 -3.45
N PRO A 271 -0.23 -24.86 -2.32
CA PRO A 271 1.03 -25.52 -2.01
C PRO A 271 0.85 -26.98 -1.64
N TYR A 272 1.86 -27.78 -1.95
CA TYR A 272 1.77 -29.24 -1.81
C TYR A 272 1.68 -29.71 -0.35
N TRP A 273 2.26 -28.97 0.60
CA TRP A 273 2.32 -29.36 2.01
C TRP A 273 0.99 -29.19 2.77
N VAL A 274 -0.01 -28.51 2.17
CA VAL A 274 -1.40 -28.42 2.67
C VAL A 274 -2.40 -28.76 1.57
N LEU A 275 -2.02 -29.65 0.64
CA LEU A 275 -2.82 -29.97 -0.53
C LEU A 275 -4.25 -30.46 -0.21
N PRO A 276 -4.50 -31.28 0.83
CA PRO A 276 -5.87 -31.64 1.22
C PRO A 276 -6.72 -30.42 1.60
N GLN A 277 -6.17 -29.50 2.41
CA GLN A 277 -6.87 -28.28 2.84
C GLN A 277 -7.09 -27.31 1.66
N ALA A 278 -6.10 -27.20 0.76
CA ALA A 278 -6.24 -26.41 -0.46
C ALA A 278 -7.33 -27.00 -1.37
N THR A 279 -7.43 -28.33 -1.47
CA THR A 279 -8.48 -29.01 -2.26
C THR A 279 -9.87 -28.76 -1.66
N GLU A 280 -10.01 -28.81 -0.34
CA GLU A 280 -11.26 -28.47 0.36
C GLU A 280 -11.64 -27.00 0.15
N THR A 281 -10.66 -26.10 0.21
CA THR A 281 -10.83 -24.67 -0.06
C THR A 281 -11.39 -24.42 -1.46
N VAL A 282 -10.77 -25.02 -2.48
CA VAL A 282 -11.25 -24.92 -3.87
C VAL A 282 -12.61 -25.58 -4.01
N GLY A 283 -12.87 -26.69 -3.31
CA GLY A 283 -14.17 -27.34 -3.35
C GLY A 283 -15.30 -26.48 -2.81
N THR A 284 -15.03 -25.74 -1.74
CA THR A 284 -16.01 -24.88 -1.08
C THR A 284 -16.20 -23.54 -1.79
N ASN A 285 -15.10 -22.95 -2.29
CA ASN A 285 -15.08 -21.56 -2.76
C ASN A 285 -14.73 -21.41 -4.25
N GLY A 286 -14.60 -22.51 -4.99
CA GLY A 286 -14.06 -22.52 -6.36
C GLY A 286 -14.81 -21.65 -7.34
N ALA A 287 -16.12 -21.42 -7.14
CA ALA A 287 -16.91 -20.51 -7.98
C ALA A 287 -16.43 -19.04 -7.95
N LEU A 288 -15.64 -18.65 -6.95
CA LEU A 288 -15.03 -17.32 -6.82
C LEU A 288 -13.56 -17.31 -7.30
N LEU A 289 -12.93 -18.49 -7.45
CA LEU A 289 -11.52 -18.68 -7.76
C LEU A 289 -11.30 -18.83 -9.28
N HIS A 290 -11.02 -17.72 -9.95
CA HIS A 290 -10.85 -17.67 -11.40
C HIS A 290 -9.61 -18.43 -11.86
N GLU A 291 -8.59 -18.48 -11.01
CA GLU A 291 -7.31 -19.09 -11.32
C GLU A 291 -6.70 -19.66 -10.04
N VAL A 292 -6.27 -20.92 -10.09
CA VAL A 292 -5.55 -21.56 -9.00
C VAL A 292 -4.18 -21.98 -9.52
N SER A 293 -3.16 -21.70 -8.72
CA SER A 293 -1.78 -21.99 -9.03
C SER A 293 -1.25 -23.11 -8.14
N PRO A 294 -1.27 -24.36 -8.62
CA PRO A 294 -0.53 -25.44 -7.98
C PRO A 294 0.95 -25.06 -7.79
N PHE A 295 1.42 -25.10 -6.54
CA PHE A 295 2.78 -24.67 -6.19
C PHE A 295 3.65 -25.90 -5.90
N TRP A 296 3.95 -26.68 -6.95
CA TRP A 296 4.56 -28.02 -6.84
C TRP A 296 5.77 -28.23 -7.75
N PHE A 297 5.97 -27.37 -8.74
CA PHE A 297 6.98 -27.55 -9.77
C PHE A 297 8.21 -26.70 -9.47
N THR A 298 9.38 -27.28 -9.65
CA THR A 298 10.68 -26.62 -9.48
C THR A 298 11.55 -26.91 -10.68
N THR A 299 12.15 -25.89 -11.29
CA THR A 299 13.14 -26.09 -12.34
C THR A 299 14.52 -26.32 -11.73
N THR A 300 15.20 -27.39 -12.17
CA THR A 300 16.55 -27.75 -11.73
C THR A 300 17.57 -27.70 -12.87
N GLY A 301 17.13 -27.29 -14.07
CA GLY A 301 17.98 -27.05 -15.23
C GLY A 301 17.16 -26.72 -16.48
N ALA A 302 17.85 -26.42 -17.59
CA ALA A 302 17.22 -25.98 -18.85
C ALA A 302 16.29 -27.00 -19.52
N VAL A 303 16.29 -28.26 -19.07
CA VAL A 303 15.44 -29.33 -19.61
C VAL A 303 14.75 -30.14 -18.51
N THR A 304 14.80 -29.69 -17.26
CA THR A 304 14.34 -30.46 -16.10
C THR A 304 13.43 -29.60 -15.23
N ILE A 305 12.17 -30.01 -15.14
CA ILE A 305 11.19 -29.50 -14.18
C ILE A 305 10.72 -30.69 -13.34
N GLU A 306 10.96 -30.59 -12.04
CA GLU A 306 10.63 -31.63 -11.06
C GLU A 306 9.35 -31.27 -10.32
N VAL A 307 8.64 -32.31 -9.86
CA VAL A 307 7.52 -32.18 -8.92
C VAL A 307 8.08 -32.45 -7.52
N ALA A 308 7.63 -31.71 -6.51
CA ALA A 308 8.00 -31.96 -5.13
C ALA A 308 7.82 -33.45 -4.75
N ALA A 309 8.84 -34.04 -4.11
CA ALA A 309 8.96 -35.49 -3.95
C ALA A 309 7.86 -36.17 -3.11
N ASN A 310 7.14 -35.40 -2.29
CA ASN A 310 6.15 -35.91 -1.33
C ASN A 310 4.70 -35.69 -1.78
N VAL A 311 4.48 -35.39 -3.06
CA VAL A 311 3.13 -35.13 -3.59
C VAL A 311 2.61 -36.36 -4.30
N GLU A 312 1.56 -36.97 -3.74
CA GLU A 312 0.88 -38.09 -4.35
C GLU A 312 0.21 -37.66 -5.67
N PRO A 313 0.47 -38.35 -6.81
CA PRO A 313 -0.13 -37.99 -8.10
C PRO A 313 -1.66 -37.96 -8.08
N SER A 314 -2.28 -38.82 -7.27
CA SER A 314 -3.75 -38.84 -7.10
C SER A 314 -4.27 -37.59 -6.41
N ALA A 315 -3.53 -37.03 -5.46
CA ALA A 315 -3.91 -35.78 -4.78
C ALA A 315 -3.78 -34.57 -5.72
N MET A 316 -2.74 -34.55 -6.56
CA MET A 316 -2.57 -33.52 -7.61
C MET A 316 -3.75 -33.55 -8.59
N GLN A 317 -4.11 -34.75 -9.08
CA GLN A 317 -5.24 -34.94 -9.98
C GLN A 317 -6.57 -34.54 -9.33
N ALA A 318 -6.76 -34.83 -8.03
CA ALA A 318 -7.94 -34.43 -7.30
C ALA A 318 -8.11 -32.91 -7.24
N LEU A 319 -7.04 -32.16 -6.91
CA LEU A 319 -7.09 -30.70 -6.92
C LEU A 319 -7.40 -30.18 -8.34
N ILE A 320 -6.69 -30.66 -9.37
CA ILE A 320 -6.90 -30.22 -10.76
C ILE A 320 -8.34 -30.46 -11.20
N ALA A 321 -8.90 -31.64 -10.88
CA ALA A 321 -10.29 -31.95 -11.18
C ALA A 321 -11.26 -31.02 -10.44
N GLN A 322 -10.97 -30.66 -9.19
CA GLN A 322 -11.79 -29.74 -8.39
C GLN A 322 -11.75 -28.30 -8.93
N ILE A 323 -10.57 -27.83 -9.37
CA ILE A 323 -10.44 -26.50 -10.00
C ILE A 323 -11.28 -26.47 -11.28
N ARG A 324 -11.14 -27.48 -12.15
CA ARG A 324 -11.87 -27.54 -13.42
C ARG A 324 -13.38 -27.67 -13.22
N SER A 325 -13.83 -28.44 -12.23
CA SER A 325 -15.27 -28.64 -11.97
C SER A 325 -15.97 -27.36 -11.52
N THR A 326 -15.21 -26.40 -10.96
CA THR A 326 -15.71 -25.10 -10.52
C THR A 326 -15.51 -23.99 -11.57
N GLY A 327 -14.90 -24.32 -12.71
CA GLY A 327 -14.68 -23.39 -13.83
C GLY A 327 -13.40 -22.54 -13.73
N GLY A 328 -12.56 -22.79 -12.71
CA GLY A 328 -11.29 -22.09 -12.54
C GLY A 328 -10.22 -22.55 -13.53
N ARG A 329 -9.27 -21.65 -13.82
CA ARG A 329 -8.05 -21.95 -14.60
C ARG A 329 -6.99 -22.63 -13.74
N VAL A 330 -6.24 -23.54 -14.32
CA VAL A 330 -5.09 -24.21 -13.71
C VAL A 330 -3.81 -23.61 -14.28
N VAL A 331 -3.12 -22.77 -13.49
CA VAL A 331 -1.92 -22.02 -13.89
C VAL A 331 -0.80 -22.30 -12.87
N PRO A 332 -0.13 -23.47 -12.95
CA PRO A 332 0.84 -23.87 -11.94
C PRO A 332 2.07 -22.97 -11.91
N SER A 333 2.62 -22.80 -10.71
CA SER A 333 3.84 -22.06 -10.47
C SER A 333 5.05 -22.96 -10.67
N ILE A 334 6.08 -22.44 -11.37
CA ILE A 334 7.39 -23.07 -11.47
C ILE A 334 8.38 -22.21 -10.70
N THR A 335 8.99 -22.78 -9.67
CA THR A 335 10.01 -22.12 -8.84
C THR A 335 11.42 -22.38 -9.35
N ASP A 336 12.37 -21.53 -8.96
CA ASP A 336 13.80 -21.73 -9.21
C ASP A 336 14.43 -22.62 -8.12
N GLY A 337 14.87 -23.82 -8.51
CA GLY A 337 15.57 -24.75 -7.62
C GLY A 337 17.07 -24.88 -7.90
N MET A 338 17.63 -24.00 -8.72
CA MET A 338 19.05 -24.05 -9.10
C MET A 338 19.94 -23.31 -8.09
N GLY A 339 21.25 -23.48 -8.23
CA GLY A 339 22.25 -22.81 -7.39
C GLY A 339 22.41 -21.31 -7.69
N LYS A 340 23.17 -20.62 -6.83
CA LYS A 340 23.52 -19.19 -7.01
C LYS A 340 24.04 -18.93 -8.43
N ALA A 341 23.47 -17.94 -9.10
CA ALA A 341 23.75 -17.47 -10.46
C ALA A 341 23.45 -18.45 -11.60
N GLU A 342 22.96 -19.67 -11.33
CA GLU A 342 22.70 -20.66 -12.37
C GLU A 342 21.49 -20.30 -13.22
N MET A 343 20.41 -19.79 -12.61
CA MET A 343 19.26 -19.25 -13.35
C MET A 343 19.66 -18.08 -14.23
N ALA A 344 20.37 -17.09 -13.68
CA ALA A 344 20.84 -15.94 -14.45
C ALA A 344 21.73 -16.37 -15.63
N ALA A 345 22.62 -17.35 -15.45
CA ALA A 345 23.47 -17.90 -16.50
C ALA A 345 22.66 -18.64 -17.58
N MET A 346 21.68 -19.46 -17.17
CA MET A 346 20.78 -20.16 -18.09
C MET A 346 19.95 -19.18 -18.92
N LEU A 347 19.45 -18.10 -18.30
CA LEU A 347 18.72 -17.05 -18.99
C LEU A 347 19.62 -16.21 -19.89
N ALA A 348 20.93 -16.10 -19.63
CA ALA A 348 21.86 -15.39 -20.49
C ALA A 348 22.19 -16.17 -21.78
N ASP A 349 22.38 -17.49 -21.69
CA ASP A 349 22.69 -18.34 -22.83
C ASP A 349 21.46 -18.58 -23.75
N PRO A 350 21.47 -18.12 -25.02
CA PRO A 350 20.33 -18.29 -25.92
C PRO A 350 19.94 -19.76 -26.16
N VAL A 351 20.90 -20.68 -26.12
CA VAL A 351 20.62 -22.11 -26.36
C VAL A 351 19.88 -22.70 -25.16
N SER A 352 20.41 -22.53 -23.95
CA SER A 352 19.79 -23.01 -22.72
C SER A 352 18.44 -22.35 -22.47
N ARG A 353 18.33 -21.03 -22.66
CA ARG A 353 17.06 -20.30 -22.59
C ARG A 353 16.00 -20.87 -23.55
N SER A 354 16.38 -21.17 -24.80
CA SER A 354 15.45 -21.74 -25.78
C SER A 354 15.01 -23.17 -25.41
N ARG A 355 15.91 -23.99 -24.86
CA ARG A 355 15.56 -25.33 -24.35
C ARG A 355 14.58 -25.24 -23.19
N HIS A 356 14.82 -24.32 -22.26
CA HIS A 356 13.96 -24.11 -21.11
C HIS A 356 12.55 -23.69 -21.50
N ILE A 357 12.43 -22.76 -22.45
CA ILE A 357 11.13 -22.36 -23.02
C ILE A 357 10.39 -23.55 -23.63
N ALA A 358 11.10 -24.42 -24.36
CA ALA A 358 10.51 -25.62 -24.94
C ALA A 358 10.02 -26.58 -23.85
N THR A 359 10.82 -26.80 -22.80
CA THR A 359 10.45 -27.64 -21.66
C THR A 359 9.20 -27.14 -20.93
N ILE A 360 9.07 -25.83 -20.71
CA ILE A 360 7.86 -25.24 -20.12
C ILE A 360 6.65 -25.42 -21.06
N ALA A 361 6.81 -25.15 -22.35
CA ALA A 361 5.73 -25.28 -23.32
C ALA A 361 5.24 -26.74 -23.50
N ASP A 362 6.17 -27.69 -23.43
CA ASP A 362 5.87 -29.13 -23.46
C ASP A 362 5.12 -29.56 -22.19
N LEU A 363 5.50 -29.04 -21.01
CA LEU A 363 4.75 -29.27 -19.77
C LEU A 363 3.29 -28.78 -19.89
N VAL A 364 3.09 -27.55 -20.38
CA VAL A 364 1.74 -26.98 -20.58
C VAL A 364 0.91 -27.85 -21.52
N THR A 365 1.49 -28.28 -22.63
CA THR A 365 0.78 -29.09 -23.64
C THR A 365 0.46 -30.48 -23.10
N ARG A 366 1.42 -31.11 -22.41
CA ARG A 366 1.29 -32.49 -21.90
C ARG A 366 0.24 -32.59 -20.80
N GLU A 367 0.22 -31.64 -19.87
CA GLU A 367 -0.70 -31.65 -18.72
C GLU A 367 -2.01 -30.87 -19.00
N GLY A 368 -2.07 -30.14 -20.12
CA GLY A 368 -3.22 -29.35 -20.51
C GLY A 368 -3.47 -28.14 -19.61
N PHE A 369 -2.43 -27.50 -19.08
CA PHE A 369 -2.56 -26.33 -18.22
C PHE A 369 -3.05 -25.10 -19.00
N ASP A 370 -3.79 -24.22 -18.33
CA ASP A 370 -4.35 -22.99 -18.93
C ASP A 370 -3.28 -21.87 -19.02
N GLY A 371 -2.14 -22.06 -18.38
CA GLY A 371 -1.02 -21.13 -18.36
C GLY A 371 0.10 -21.61 -17.43
N ILE A 372 1.11 -20.77 -17.24
CA ILE A 372 2.19 -20.96 -16.27
C ILE A 372 2.42 -19.67 -15.50
N ASP A 373 2.64 -19.82 -14.20
CA ASP A 373 3.15 -18.77 -13.32
C ASP A 373 4.66 -18.97 -13.13
N ILE A 374 5.49 -18.02 -13.57
CA ILE A 374 6.93 -18.07 -13.37
C ILE A 374 7.28 -17.38 -12.05
N ASP A 375 7.86 -18.14 -11.13
CA ASP A 375 8.23 -17.69 -9.79
C ASP A 375 9.74 -17.88 -9.56
N TYR A 376 10.54 -17.18 -10.38
CA TYR A 376 11.99 -17.27 -10.34
C TYR A 376 12.56 -16.19 -9.45
N GLU A 377 12.82 -16.57 -8.20
CA GLU A 377 13.27 -15.69 -7.12
C GLU A 377 14.79 -15.73 -6.87
N GLY A 378 15.48 -16.79 -7.31
CA GLY A 378 16.88 -17.05 -6.97
C GLY A 378 17.80 -15.86 -7.24
N PHE A 379 17.73 -15.26 -8.44
CA PHE A 379 18.57 -14.11 -8.78
C PHE A 379 18.23 -12.81 -8.00
N ALA A 380 17.07 -12.73 -7.36
CA ALA A 380 16.69 -11.56 -6.55
C ALA A 380 17.04 -11.70 -5.07
N PHE A 381 17.16 -12.92 -4.54
CA PHE A 381 17.41 -13.17 -3.12
C PHE A 381 18.74 -13.87 -2.81
N VAL A 382 19.30 -14.61 -3.77
CA VAL A 382 20.52 -15.41 -3.59
C VAL A 382 21.72 -14.81 -4.32
N ASP A 383 21.49 -14.23 -5.50
CA ASP A 383 22.56 -13.63 -6.30
C ASP A 383 22.99 -12.26 -5.77
N ASP A 384 24.18 -11.83 -6.18
CA ASP A 384 24.70 -10.52 -5.80
C ASP A 384 23.96 -9.41 -6.54
N TYR A 385 23.57 -8.35 -5.84
CA TYR A 385 22.86 -7.19 -6.41
C TYR A 385 23.53 -6.62 -7.69
N ALA A 386 24.86 -6.68 -7.79
CA ALA A 386 25.60 -6.22 -8.96
C ALA A 386 25.29 -7.02 -10.25
N SER A 387 24.74 -8.23 -10.16
CA SER A 387 24.35 -9.06 -11.30
C SER A 387 23.05 -8.58 -11.98
N TRP A 388 22.30 -7.69 -11.34
CA TRP A 388 20.95 -7.35 -11.80
C TRP A 388 20.94 -6.58 -13.12
N GLU A 389 21.94 -5.74 -13.37
CA GLU A 389 22.08 -5.01 -14.65
C GLU A 389 22.20 -5.96 -15.85
N THR A 390 22.87 -7.10 -15.69
CA THR A 390 23.03 -8.10 -16.76
C THR A 390 21.89 -9.11 -16.77
N THR A 391 21.31 -9.43 -15.62
CA THR A 391 20.22 -10.40 -15.49
C THR A 391 18.90 -9.84 -16.02
N ARG A 392 18.56 -8.59 -15.68
CA ARG A 392 17.31 -7.91 -16.05
C ARG A 392 16.99 -7.96 -17.56
N PRO A 393 17.89 -7.61 -18.49
CA PRO A 393 17.57 -7.71 -19.93
C PRO A 393 17.37 -9.16 -20.39
N ASN A 394 18.11 -10.13 -19.84
CA ASN A 394 17.97 -11.55 -20.19
C ASN A 394 16.65 -12.14 -19.68
N TRP A 395 16.23 -11.73 -18.50
CA TRP A 395 14.90 -12.01 -17.96
C TRP A 395 13.78 -11.53 -18.90
N VAL A 396 13.86 -10.29 -19.38
CA VAL A 396 12.88 -9.73 -20.32
C VAL A 396 12.86 -10.50 -21.65
N ILE A 397 14.03 -10.88 -22.17
CA ILE A 397 14.11 -11.70 -23.40
C ILE A 397 13.43 -13.05 -23.19
N PHE A 398 13.72 -13.72 -22.07
CA PHE A 398 13.09 -14.99 -21.71
C PHE A 398 11.57 -14.87 -21.66
N LEU A 399 11.04 -13.92 -20.90
CA LEU A 399 9.58 -13.73 -20.77
C LEU A 399 8.93 -13.46 -22.12
N ARG A 400 9.54 -12.64 -22.99
CA ARG A 400 8.99 -12.33 -24.31
C ARG A 400 8.90 -13.58 -25.19
N GLN A 401 9.96 -14.39 -25.21
CA GLN A 401 10.01 -15.62 -25.99
C GLN A 401 9.05 -16.67 -25.42
N LEU A 402 8.95 -16.79 -24.09
CA LEU A 402 8.03 -17.68 -23.43
C LEU A 402 6.57 -17.28 -23.68
N ALA A 403 6.22 -16.01 -23.50
CA ALA A 403 4.87 -15.48 -23.78
C ALA A 403 4.45 -15.82 -25.21
N THR A 404 5.32 -15.56 -26.19
CA THR A 404 5.07 -15.90 -27.60
C THR A 404 4.76 -17.39 -27.77
N SER A 405 5.54 -18.27 -27.11
CA SER A 405 5.35 -19.72 -27.18
C SER A 405 4.04 -20.18 -26.52
N LEU A 406 3.69 -19.63 -25.36
CA LEU A 406 2.49 -19.99 -24.61
C LEU A 406 1.22 -19.43 -25.27
N HIS A 407 1.23 -18.17 -25.70
CA HIS A 407 0.09 -17.53 -26.40
C HIS A 407 -0.22 -18.22 -27.72
N ALA A 408 0.79 -18.72 -28.45
CA ALA A 408 0.57 -19.52 -29.67
C ALA A 408 -0.18 -20.84 -29.40
N ARG A 409 -0.25 -21.28 -28.14
CA ARG A 409 -0.99 -22.46 -27.66
C ARG A 409 -2.28 -22.10 -26.94
N GLY A 410 -2.64 -20.82 -26.87
CA GLY A 410 -3.78 -20.32 -26.09
C GLY A 410 -3.56 -20.35 -24.57
N ALA A 411 -2.32 -20.53 -24.11
CA ALA A 411 -1.97 -20.58 -22.70
C ALA A 411 -1.45 -19.21 -22.21
N ARG A 412 -1.73 -18.89 -20.94
CA ARG A 412 -1.33 -17.63 -20.30
C ARG A 412 0.11 -17.69 -19.76
N LEU A 413 0.76 -16.54 -19.69
CA LEU A 413 1.97 -16.33 -18.92
C LEU A 413 1.69 -15.37 -17.76
N VAL A 414 1.83 -15.87 -16.55
CA VAL A 414 1.80 -15.11 -15.31
C VAL A 414 3.23 -15.08 -14.74
N VAL A 415 3.56 -14.02 -14.01
CA VAL A 415 4.85 -13.91 -13.33
C VAL A 415 4.63 -13.44 -11.90
N SER A 416 5.23 -14.15 -10.95
CA SER A 416 5.25 -13.79 -9.53
C SER A 416 6.58 -13.13 -9.21
N VAL A 417 6.51 -11.93 -8.63
CA VAL A 417 7.69 -11.10 -8.42
C VAL A 417 7.60 -10.33 -7.09
N PRO A 418 8.74 -10.11 -6.41
CA PRO A 418 8.81 -9.21 -5.27
C PRO A 418 8.45 -7.75 -5.67
N PRO A 419 8.09 -6.92 -4.69
CA PRO A 419 7.71 -5.54 -4.95
C PRO A 419 8.91 -4.65 -5.32
N ILE A 420 8.59 -3.61 -6.08
CA ILE A 420 9.41 -2.41 -6.26
C ILE A 420 8.78 -1.23 -5.50
N TYR A 421 9.55 -0.20 -5.19
CA TYR A 421 9.07 0.99 -4.47
C TYR A 421 9.16 2.29 -5.28
N ASP A 422 9.89 2.26 -6.38
CA ASP A 422 9.96 3.30 -7.41
C ASP A 422 10.60 2.71 -8.68
N THR A 423 10.75 3.54 -9.72
CA THR A 423 11.35 3.14 -11.01
C THR A 423 12.83 3.54 -11.16
N GLU A 424 13.49 4.04 -10.11
CA GLU A 424 14.81 4.68 -10.17
C GLU A 424 15.98 3.69 -10.24
N ARG A 425 15.74 2.40 -9.93
CA ARG A 425 16.72 1.29 -9.96
C ARG A 425 17.94 1.51 -9.04
N THR A 426 17.68 2.00 -7.85
CA THR A 426 18.67 2.10 -6.77
C THR A 426 18.51 0.93 -5.80
N PRO A 427 19.44 0.75 -4.84
CA PRO A 427 19.29 -0.27 -3.79
C PRO A 427 17.98 -0.13 -2.98
N GLU A 428 17.43 1.08 -2.93
CA GLU A 428 16.19 1.42 -2.24
C GLU A 428 14.92 1.16 -3.06
N SER A 429 15.03 0.98 -4.39
CA SER A 429 13.89 0.77 -5.30
C SER A 429 13.19 -0.59 -5.16
N GLY A 430 13.63 -1.45 -4.23
CA GLY A 430 13.16 -2.83 -4.10
C GLY A 430 13.86 -3.77 -5.08
N ARG A 431 13.14 -4.77 -5.62
CA ARG A 431 13.74 -5.79 -6.51
C ARG A 431 13.67 -5.39 -8.00
N TRP A 432 14.33 -4.30 -8.38
CA TRP A 432 14.24 -3.74 -9.73
C TRP A 432 14.86 -4.61 -10.86
N VAL A 433 15.53 -5.72 -10.52
CA VAL A 433 15.92 -6.76 -11.52
C VAL A 433 14.71 -7.25 -12.33
N TYR A 434 13.52 -7.23 -11.73
CA TYR A 434 12.26 -7.44 -12.42
C TYR A 434 11.84 -6.14 -13.12
N ASP A 435 11.92 -6.13 -14.45
CA ASP A 435 11.52 -4.98 -15.27
C ASP A 435 10.00 -4.87 -15.40
N TYR A 436 9.34 -4.26 -14.41
CA TYR A 436 7.87 -4.15 -14.39
C TYR A 436 7.28 -3.56 -15.67
N ALA A 437 7.89 -2.52 -16.23
CA ALA A 437 7.45 -1.91 -17.48
C ALA A 437 7.48 -2.91 -18.65
N ALA A 438 8.61 -3.59 -18.85
CA ALA A 438 8.73 -4.58 -19.92
C ALA A 438 7.85 -5.81 -19.68
N MET A 439 7.76 -6.28 -18.43
CA MET A 439 6.87 -7.39 -18.05
C MET A 439 5.42 -7.04 -18.37
N GLY A 440 4.94 -5.84 -17.99
CA GLY A 440 3.58 -5.39 -18.24
C GLY A 440 3.22 -5.38 -19.74
N ALA A 441 4.18 -5.13 -20.61
CA ALA A 441 4.00 -5.20 -22.06
C ALA A 441 4.02 -6.64 -22.64
N ILE A 442 4.43 -7.64 -21.86
CA ILE A 442 4.68 -9.02 -22.32
C ILE A 442 3.68 -10.02 -21.74
N VAL A 443 3.54 -10.04 -20.41
CA VAL A 443 2.82 -11.10 -19.68
C VAL A 443 1.33 -10.79 -19.59
N ASP A 444 0.53 -11.80 -19.26
CA ASP A 444 -0.90 -11.64 -18.98
C ASP A 444 -1.13 -10.98 -17.62
N ASN A 445 -0.38 -11.40 -16.60
CA ASN A 445 -0.47 -10.83 -15.26
C ASN A 445 0.88 -10.79 -14.54
N ILE A 446 1.07 -9.76 -13.72
CA ILE A 446 2.16 -9.63 -12.75
C ILE A 446 1.57 -9.77 -11.36
N ARG A 447 1.96 -10.80 -10.62
CA ARG A 447 1.59 -11.02 -9.23
C ARG A 447 2.65 -10.41 -8.32
N ILE A 448 2.29 -9.35 -7.63
CA ILE A 448 3.15 -8.63 -6.70
C ILE A 448 3.12 -9.37 -5.37
N MET A 449 4.26 -9.87 -4.90
CA MET A 449 4.38 -10.49 -3.58
C MET A 449 4.37 -9.41 -2.48
N GLY A 450 3.18 -8.85 -2.22
CA GLY A 450 2.95 -7.81 -1.22
C GLY A 450 2.94 -8.32 0.22
N TYR A 451 3.91 -9.16 0.59
CA TYR A 451 4.07 -9.79 1.90
C TYR A 451 5.54 -10.10 2.21
N ASP A 452 5.80 -10.74 3.36
CA ASP A 452 7.13 -10.98 3.92
C ASP A 452 7.94 -9.68 4.18
N TYR A 453 7.25 -8.64 4.67
CA TYR A 453 7.88 -7.43 5.16
C TYR A 453 8.81 -7.70 6.35
N SER A 454 8.31 -8.44 7.35
CA SER A 454 9.10 -8.94 8.48
C SER A 454 9.33 -10.44 8.36
N VAL A 455 10.61 -10.84 8.26
CA VAL A 455 11.02 -12.25 8.16
C VAL A 455 11.97 -12.61 9.31
N SER A 456 13.15 -11.98 9.35
CA SER A 456 14.21 -12.29 10.31
C SER A 456 13.96 -11.70 11.70
N ALA A 457 13.22 -10.59 11.76
CA ALA A 457 12.85 -9.91 12.99
C ALA A 457 11.32 -9.91 13.19
N PRO A 458 10.84 -9.90 14.44
CA PRO A 458 9.41 -9.75 14.74
C PRO A 458 8.84 -8.46 14.13
N GLY A 459 7.64 -8.58 13.58
CA GLY A 459 6.92 -7.44 13.01
C GLY A 459 5.81 -7.86 12.05
N PRO A 460 5.10 -6.88 11.48
CA PRO A 460 4.00 -7.13 10.55
C PRO A 460 4.45 -7.84 9.27
N ILE A 461 3.54 -8.64 8.72
CA ILE A 461 3.79 -9.50 7.55
C ILE A 461 3.68 -8.72 6.24
N ALA A 462 2.74 -7.79 6.16
CA ALA A 462 2.39 -7.04 4.96
C ALA A 462 1.74 -5.68 5.29
N PRO A 463 2.41 -4.74 6.00
CA PRO A 463 1.79 -3.49 6.43
C PRO A 463 1.04 -2.78 5.32
N ILE A 464 -0.22 -2.38 5.55
CA ILE A 464 -1.09 -1.88 4.47
C ILE A 464 -0.52 -0.65 3.73
N GLY A 465 0.18 0.25 4.44
CA GLY A 465 0.84 1.41 3.84
C GLY A 465 1.99 1.02 2.91
N TRP A 466 2.79 0.03 3.32
CA TRP A 466 3.88 -0.53 2.51
C TRP A 466 3.34 -1.24 1.26
N VAL A 467 2.27 -2.05 1.41
CA VAL A 467 1.59 -2.70 0.28
C VAL A 467 1.06 -1.67 -0.71
N ARG A 468 0.46 -0.56 -0.23
CA ARG A 468 -0.01 0.53 -1.10
C ARG A 468 1.14 1.13 -1.90
N SER A 469 2.28 1.41 -1.27
CA SER A 469 3.46 1.95 -1.98
C SER A 469 3.96 1.02 -3.07
N ALA A 470 3.99 -0.29 -2.80
CA ALA A 470 4.36 -1.29 -3.80
C ALA A 470 3.40 -1.31 -5.00
N ILE A 471 2.09 -1.21 -4.76
CA ILE A 471 1.10 -1.11 -5.84
C ILE A 471 1.32 0.17 -6.65
N GLN A 472 1.50 1.32 -6.01
CA GLN A 472 1.69 2.59 -6.73
C GLN A 472 2.95 2.59 -7.60
N ALA A 473 4.06 2.06 -7.09
CA ALA A 473 5.29 1.94 -7.86
C ALA A 473 5.12 0.99 -9.06
N ALA A 474 4.41 -0.12 -8.87
CA ALA A 474 4.09 -1.03 -9.97
C ALA A 474 3.22 -0.35 -11.04
N LYS A 475 2.21 0.43 -10.63
CA LYS A 475 1.34 1.22 -11.53
C LYS A 475 2.09 2.31 -12.28
N GLU A 476 3.03 2.98 -11.62
CA GLU A 476 3.91 3.95 -12.28
C GLU A 476 4.78 3.29 -13.36
N ALA A 477 5.17 2.02 -13.15
CA ALA A 477 6.00 1.29 -14.08
C ALA A 477 5.23 0.69 -15.28
N VAL A 478 3.98 0.25 -15.11
CA VAL A 478 3.22 -0.43 -16.16
C VAL A 478 2.32 0.53 -16.95
N GLU A 479 2.02 0.18 -18.20
CA GLU A 479 1.05 0.93 -19.02
C GLU A 479 -0.41 0.51 -18.76
N ASP A 480 -0.62 -0.68 -18.20
CA ASP A 480 -1.94 -1.29 -17.99
C ASP A 480 -2.05 -1.88 -16.57
N ASP A 481 -2.68 -1.12 -15.68
CA ASP A 481 -2.94 -1.48 -14.28
C ASP A 481 -3.75 -2.79 -14.14
N SER A 482 -4.55 -3.15 -15.16
CA SER A 482 -5.38 -4.35 -15.13
C SER A 482 -4.56 -5.65 -15.22
N LYS A 483 -3.26 -5.56 -15.45
CA LYS A 483 -2.34 -6.71 -15.39
C LYS A 483 -1.80 -6.98 -13.99
N LEU A 484 -1.89 -6.01 -13.08
CA LEU A 484 -1.35 -6.13 -11.73
C LEU A 484 -2.28 -6.96 -10.85
N VAL A 485 -1.72 -7.91 -10.12
CA VAL A 485 -2.44 -8.78 -9.18
C VAL A 485 -1.72 -8.69 -7.83
N LEU A 486 -2.44 -8.34 -6.76
CA LEU A 486 -1.87 -8.24 -5.42
C LEU A 486 -1.83 -9.61 -4.73
N GLY A 487 -0.65 -10.07 -4.34
CA GLY A 487 -0.47 -11.18 -3.42
C GLY A 487 -0.90 -10.79 -1.99
N ILE A 488 -1.81 -11.56 -1.39
CA ILE A 488 -2.33 -11.35 -0.03
C ILE A 488 -1.94 -12.55 0.85
N PRO A 489 -1.22 -12.34 1.96
CA PRO A 489 -0.85 -13.42 2.86
C PRO A 489 -2.06 -13.83 3.72
N LEU A 490 -2.22 -15.14 3.89
CA LEU A 490 -3.18 -15.79 4.79
C LEU A 490 -2.44 -16.48 5.95
N TYR A 491 -1.29 -15.92 6.33
CA TYR A 491 -0.39 -16.49 7.33
C TYR A 491 0.24 -15.37 8.16
N GLY A 492 1.08 -15.80 9.08
CA GLY A 492 2.00 -14.97 9.79
C GLY A 492 3.16 -15.77 10.36
N ARG A 493 3.83 -15.20 11.36
CA ARG A 493 4.99 -15.84 12.01
C ARG A 493 4.90 -15.68 13.52
N ASN A 494 5.48 -16.65 14.21
CA ASN A 494 5.57 -16.73 15.66
C ASN A 494 7.04 -16.76 16.05
N TRP A 495 7.57 -15.61 16.44
CA TRP A 495 8.98 -15.40 16.77
C TRP A 495 9.28 -15.71 18.23
N VAL A 496 10.50 -16.15 18.49
CA VAL A 496 11.10 -16.11 19.83
C VAL A 496 11.74 -14.75 20.02
N VAL A 497 11.22 -13.92 20.93
CA VAL A 497 11.75 -12.57 21.18
C VAL A 497 12.79 -12.55 22.30
N SER A 498 12.67 -13.44 23.28
CA SER A 498 13.69 -13.64 24.30
C SER A 498 13.56 -14.99 24.96
N VAL A 499 14.64 -15.48 25.57
CA VAL A 499 14.67 -16.74 26.30
C VAL A 499 15.18 -16.50 27.72
N VAL A 500 14.50 -17.08 28.70
CA VAL A 500 14.95 -17.16 30.09
C VAL A 500 15.26 -18.62 30.42
N GLY A 501 16.47 -18.92 30.88
CA GLY A 501 16.93 -20.29 31.14
C GLY A 501 17.60 -20.95 29.94
N THR A 502 17.72 -22.29 29.97
CA THR A 502 18.36 -23.09 28.92
C THR A 502 17.32 -23.97 28.28
N CYS A 503 17.03 -23.75 26.99
CA CYS A 503 16.01 -24.53 26.31
C CYS A 503 16.48 -25.94 25.97
N PRO A 504 15.57 -26.93 25.89
CA PRO A 504 15.82 -28.21 25.25
C PRO A 504 16.44 -28.04 23.85
N ALA A 505 17.23 -29.01 23.41
CA ALA A 505 17.94 -28.94 22.12
C ALA A 505 16.99 -28.92 20.91
N ASP A 506 15.78 -29.45 21.07
CA ASP A 506 14.71 -29.49 20.08
C ASP A 506 13.71 -28.33 20.21
N ALA A 507 13.98 -27.35 21.06
CA ALA A 507 13.13 -26.18 21.23
C ALA A 507 12.97 -25.42 19.91
N GLU A 508 11.72 -25.29 19.46
CA GLU A 508 11.41 -24.61 18.21
C GLU A 508 11.81 -23.12 18.27
N GLY A 509 12.43 -22.64 17.18
CA GLY A 509 12.69 -21.22 16.96
C GLY A 509 11.46 -20.48 16.45
N THR A 510 11.65 -19.57 15.50
CA THR A 510 10.54 -18.93 14.77
C THR A 510 9.79 -19.98 13.95
N VAL A 511 8.48 -20.05 14.10
CA VAL A 511 7.61 -20.98 13.37
C VAL A 511 6.53 -20.23 12.59
N PRO A 512 6.07 -20.73 11.44
CA PRO A 512 4.96 -20.14 10.71
C PRO A 512 3.64 -20.35 11.48
N ILE A 513 2.68 -19.45 11.26
CA ILE A 513 1.30 -19.60 11.71
C ILE A 513 0.37 -19.34 10.53
N THR A 514 -0.71 -20.11 10.39
CA THR A 514 -1.72 -19.86 9.35
C THR A 514 -2.85 -19.04 9.95
N GLN A 515 -3.61 -18.33 9.11
CA GLN A 515 -4.81 -17.63 9.57
C GLN A 515 -5.81 -18.60 10.22
N ALA A 516 -5.91 -19.83 9.71
CA ALA A 516 -6.72 -20.91 10.28
C ALA A 516 -6.26 -21.31 11.69
N SER A 517 -4.95 -21.50 11.92
CA SER A 517 -4.43 -22.00 13.20
C SER A 517 -4.25 -20.92 14.27
N ALA A 518 -4.30 -19.64 13.90
CA ALA A 518 -4.15 -18.52 14.83
C ALA A 518 -5.16 -18.57 15.98
N THR A 519 -6.42 -18.88 15.71
CA THR A 519 -7.48 -18.94 16.74
C THR A 519 -7.21 -20.02 17.78
N GLU A 520 -6.78 -21.20 17.34
CA GLU A 520 -6.43 -22.30 18.24
C GLU A 520 -5.22 -21.95 19.10
N LEU A 521 -4.19 -21.32 18.51
CA LEU A 521 -3.01 -20.90 19.26
C LEU A 521 -3.36 -19.85 20.32
N ILE A 522 -4.16 -18.85 19.97
CA ILE A 522 -4.63 -17.81 20.90
C ILE A 522 -5.32 -18.46 22.10
N ALA A 523 -6.27 -19.37 21.86
CA ALA A 523 -7.00 -20.08 22.90
C ALA A 523 -6.08 -20.96 23.76
N LYS A 524 -5.20 -21.74 23.12
CA LYS A 524 -4.24 -22.63 23.80
C LYS A 524 -3.29 -21.87 24.72
N ARG A 525 -2.95 -20.63 24.39
CA ARG A 525 -2.00 -19.79 25.15
C ARG A 525 -2.67 -18.80 26.08
N GLY A 526 -4.00 -18.66 26.04
CA GLY A 526 -4.69 -17.61 26.77
C GLY A 526 -4.22 -16.21 26.37
N ALA A 527 -3.78 -16.04 25.12
CA ALA A 527 -3.25 -14.79 24.62
C ALA A 527 -4.38 -13.80 24.31
N VAL A 528 -4.08 -12.51 24.33
CA VAL A 528 -5.03 -11.45 23.97
C VAL A 528 -4.59 -10.83 22.64
N PRO A 529 -5.28 -11.11 21.52
CA PRO A 529 -4.96 -10.52 20.24
C PRO A 529 -5.29 -9.03 20.20
N VAL A 530 -4.41 -8.25 19.58
CA VAL A 530 -4.55 -6.82 19.34
C VAL A 530 -4.49 -6.58 17.84
N TYR A 531 -5.55 -6.00 17.29
CA TYR A 531 -5.59 -5.55 15.90
C TYR A 531 -5.06 -4.12 15.80
N ASP A 532 -4.05 -3.88 14.95
CA ASP A 532 -3.54 -2.55 14.64
C ASP A 532 -4.11 -2.08 13.30
N TYR A 533 -5.02 -1.10 13.34
CA TYR A 533 -5.67 -0.51 12.17
C TYR A 533 -4.74 0.31 11.27
N ASN A 534 -3.55 0.71 11.73
CA ASN A 534 -2.60 1.46 10.89
C ASN A 534 -1.88 0.53 9.90
N ILE A 535 -1.63 -0.71 10.32
CA ILE A 535 -0.97 -1.73 9.49
C ILE A 535 -1.96 -2.79 8.97
N ASN A 536 -3.18 -2.81 9.52
CA ASN A 536 -4.25 -3.77 9.28
C ASN A 536 -3.82 -5.23 9.49
N GLU A 537 -3.24 -5.50 10.67
CA GLU A 537 -2.79 -6.84 11.09
C GLU A 537 -3.05 -7.07 12.57
N THR A 538 -3.05 -8.34 12.97
CA THR A 538 -3.19 -8.75 14.36
C THR A 538 -1.86 -9.22 14.93
N MET A 539 -1.58 -8.82 16.15
CA MET A 539 -0.49 -9.34 16.96
C MET A 539 -0.98 -9.93 18.28
N PHE A 540 -0.23 -10.87 18.85
CA PHE A 540 -0.33 -11.26 20.26
C PHE A 540 1.00 -11.77 20.78
N THR A 541 1.18 -11.70 22.11
CA THR A 541 2.36 -12.25 22.79
C THR A 541 1.93 -13.30 23.80
N TYR A 542 2.84 -14.24 24.10
CA TYR A 542 2.64 -15.23 25.16
C TYR A 542 3.97 -15.79 25.64
N GLN A 543 3.96 -16.48 26.79
CA GLN A 543 5.12 -17.20 27.30
C GLN A 543 4.97 -18.69 27.04
N LEU A 544 6.05 -19.33 26.57
CA LEU A 544 6.12 -20.76 26.32
C LEU A 544 7.20 -21.39 27.20
N GLU A 545 6.77 -22.11 28.23
CA GLU A 545 7.67 -22.93 29.03
C GLU A 545 7.97 -24.25 28.30
N LEU A 546 9.25 -24.60 28.23
CA LEU A 546 9.76 -25.81 27.60
C LEU A 546 10.66 -26.55 28.59
N THR A 547 10.49 -27.87 28.69
CA THR A 547 11.32 -28.73 29.53
C THR A 547 11.46 -30.12 28.92
N ASP A 548 12.65 -30.70 29.01
CA ASP A 548 12.94 -32.11 28.68
C ASP A 548 13.25 -32.93 29.95
N GLY A 549 13.02 -32.35 31.14
CA GLY A 549 13.38 -32.92 32.43
C GLY A 549 14.84 -32.67 32.87
N VAL A 550 15.70 -32.12 31.99
CA VAL A 550 17.10 -31.76 32.27
C VAL A 550 17.32 -30.26 32.13
N SER A 551 16.87 -29.69 31.02
CA SER A 551 16.92 -28.27 30.68
C SER A 551 15.52 -27.69 30.78
N THR A 552 15.42 -26.43 31.19
CA THR A 552 14.14 -25.72 31.25
C THR A 552 14.35 -24.27 30.86
N CYS A 553 13.48 -23.78 30.00
CA CYS A 553 13.44 -22.37 29.62
C CYS A 553 12.02 -21.86 29.46
N THR A 554 11.90 -20.54 29.46
CA THR A 554 10.70 -19.84 29.01
C THR A 554 11.06 -19.00 27.80
N GLN A 555 10.42 -19.29 26.66
CA GLN A 555 10.48 -18.43 25.48
C GLN A 555 9.36 -17.38 25.58
N ASN A 556 9.72 -16.10 25.53
CA ASN A 556 8.75 -15.05 25.23
C ASN A 556 8.51 -15.07 23.72
N ARG A 557 7.24 -15.18 23.34
CA ARG A 557 6.79 -15.31 21.95
C ARG A 557 6.03 -14.07 21.50
N GLU A 558 6.26 -13.67 20.27
CA GLU A 558 5.53 -12.61 19.59
C GLU A 558 5.02 -13.14 18.26
N VAL A 559 3.71 -12.99 18.02
CA VAL A 559 3.04 -13.48 16.82
C VAL A 559 2.46 -12.28 16.09
N HIS A 560 2.74 -12.19 14.80
CA HIS A 560 2.04 -11.29 13.87
C HIS A 560 1.44 -12.11 12.75
N TYR A 561 0.21 -11.81 12.36
CA TYR A 561 -0.45 -12.46 11.23
C TYR A 561 -1.53 -11.57 10.61
N VAL A 562 -1.86 -11.88 9.35
CA VAL A 562 -3.00 -11.26 8.67
C VAL A 562 -4.26 -12.07 8.97
N ASP A 563 -5.14 -11.49 9.77
CA ASP A 563 -6.45 -12.04 10.10
C ASP A 563 -7.47 -11.75 8.97
N PRO A 564 -8.72 -12.26 9.06
CA PRO A 564 -9.73 -12.01 8.02
C PRO A 564 -10.02 -10.53 7.76
N VAL A 565 -9.98 -9.68 8.79
CA VAL A 565 -10.18 -8.23 8.65
C VAL A 565 -9.03 -7.61 7.85
N GLY A 566 -7.78 -7.99 8.16
CA GLY A 566 -6.60 -7.59 7.41
C GLY A 566 -6.60 -8.09 5.97
N SER A 567 -7.05 -9.33 5.71
CA SER A 567 -7.21 -9.85 4.35
C SER A 567 -8.23 -9.02 3.56
N ARG A 568 -9.38 -8.69 4.17
CA ARG A 568 -10.39 -7.83 3.54
C ARG A 568 -9.86 -6.42 3.25
N ALA A 569 -9.09 -5.82 4.15
CA ALA A 569 -8.50 -4.50 3.93
C ALA A 569 -7.58 -4.47 2.70
N ARG A 570 -6.82 -5.54 2.44
CA ARG A 570 -5.94 -5.67 1.26
C ARG A 570 -6.74 -5.92 -0.03
N LEU A 571 -7.83 -6.67 0.07
CA LEU A 571 -8.78 -6.84 -1.04
C LEU A 571 -9.42 -5.51 -1.45
N ASP A 572 -9.88 -4.73 -0.47
CA ASP A 572 -10.45 -3.40 -0.71
C ASP A 572 -9.40 -2.39 -1.19
N LEU A 573 -8.14 -2.52 -0.75
CA LEU A 573 -7.02 -1.77 -1.29
C LEU A 573 -6.85 -2.05 -2.79
N ALA A 574 -6.77 -3.33 -3.19
CA ALA A 574 -6.62 -3.70 -4.59
C ALA A 574 -7.77 -3.14 -5.46
N ARG A 575 -9.02 -3.24 -4.99
CA ARG A 575 -10.19 -2.64 -5.65
C ARG A 575 -10.08 -1.12 -5.76
N THR A 576 -9.70 -0.46 -4.67
CA THR A 576 -9.52 0.99 -4.61
C THR A 576 -8.43 1.46 -5.58
N GLU A 577 -7.36 0.68 -5.68
CA GLU A 577 -6.24 0.94 -6.59
C GLU A 577 -6.54 0.55 -8.04
N ARG A 578 -7.69 -0.11 -8.28
CA ARG A 578 -8.18 -0.54 -9.60
C ARG A 578 -7.19 -1.43 -10.35
N ILE A 579 -6.51 -2.31 -9.62
CA ILE A 579 -5.64 -3.33 -10.21
C ILE A 579 -6.45 -4.57 -10.62
N GLY A 580 -5.86 -5.39 -11.49
CA GLY A 580 -6.51 -6.50 -12.18
C GLY A 580 -6.98 -7.68 -11.34
N GLY A 581 -6.50 -7.84 -10.11
CA GLY A 581 -6.89 -8.96 -9.27
C GLY A 581 -6.17 -9.05 -7.93
N VAL A 582 -6.49 -10.10 -7.18
CA VAL A 582 -5.72 -10.54 -6.02
C VAL A 582 -5.38 -12.03 -6.12
N ALA A 583 -4.31 -12.44 -5.43
CA ALA A 583 -3.88 -13.82 -5.30
C ALA A 583 -3.62 -14.14 -3.83
N PHE A 584 -4.31 -15.14 -3.27
CA PHE A 584 -4.10 -15.55 -1.88
C PHE A 584 -2.91 -16.50 -1.72
N TRP A 585 -1.96 -16.14 -0.86
CA TRP A 585 -0.89 -17.00 -0.36
C TRP A 585 -1.18 -17.44 1.09
N ALA A 586 -1.73 -18.62 1.34
CA ALA A 586 -2.09 -19.65 0.36
C ALA A 586 -3.41 -20.34 0.71
N LEU A 587 -4.02 -20.96 -0.30
CA LEU A 587 -5.20 -21.78 -0.13
C LEU A 587 -4.87 -22.94 0.84
N GLY A 588 -5.76 -23.20 1.80
CA GLY A 588 -5.51 -24.12 2.91
C GLY A 588 -4.94 -23.45 4.17
N PHE A 589 -4.56 -22.18 4.14
CA PHE A 589 -4.19 -21.39 5.34
C PHE A 589 -5.34 -20.51 5.85
N ASP A 590 -6.36 -20.37 5.03
CA ASP A 590 -7.55 -19.55 5.14
C ASP A 590 -8.51 -19.90 6.26
N ASN A 591 -9.32 -18.90 6.62
CA ASN A 591 -10.44 -19.01 7.54
C ASN A 591 -11.77 -18.80 6.78
N PRO A 592 -12.87 -19.51 7.14
CA PRO A 592 -14.19 -19.28 6.52
C PRO A 592 -14.66 -17.81 6.50
N GLN A 593 -14.29 -17.02 7.50
CA GLN A 593 -14.62 -15.58 7.59
C GLN A 593 -13.98 -14.76 6.47
N THR A 594 -12.81 -15.19 5.99
CA THR A 594 -12.12 -14.57 4.85
C THR A 594 -12.95 -14.77 3.58
N TRP A 595 -13.43 -15.98 3.33
CA TRP A 595 -14.26 -16.27 2.15
C TRP A 595 -15.63 -15.61 2.18
N ALA A 596 -16.24 -15.50 3.35
CA ALA A 596 -17.47 -14.71 3.51
C ALA A 596 -17.24 -13.25 3.06
N SER A 597 -16.11 -12.66 3.44
CA SER A 597 -15.74 -11.29 3.04
C SER A 597 -15.34 -11.19 1.56
N VAL A 598 -14.76 -12.23 0.98
CA VAL A 598 -14.42 -12.31 -0.46
C VAL A 598 -15.70 -12.35 -1.30
N ALA A 599 -16.70 -13.16 -0.90
CA ALA A 599 -17.95 -13.32 -1.64
C ALA A 599 -18.75 -12.02 -1.82
N GLU A 600 -18.52 -11.02 -0.97
CA GLU A 600 -19.17 -9.70 -1.08
C GLU A 600 -18.62 -8.81 -2.21
N VAL A 601 -17.40 -9.09 -2.69
CA VAL A 601 -16.66 -8.18 -3.58
C VAL A 601 -15.89 -8.89 -4.70
N ALA A 602 -16.05 -10.20 -4.82
CA ALA A 602 -15.44 -11.03 -5.85
C ALA A 602 -16.42 -11.28 -6.98
N THR A 603 -15.93 -11.28 -8.22
CA THR A 603 -16.74 -11.60 -9.39
C THR A 603 -16.95 -13.11 -9.45
N PRO A 604 -18.17 -13.67 -9.43
CA PRO A 604 -18.33 -15.10 -9.64
C PRO A 604 -17.95 -15.49 -11.07
N ILE A 605 -17.33 -16.65 -11.27
CA ILE A 605 -16.93 -17.13 -12.61
C ILE A 605 -18.15 -17.21 -13.55
N ALA A 606 -19.29 -17.67 -13.05
CA ALA A 606 -20.53 -17.80 -13.82
C ALA A 606 -21.12 -16.45 -14.29
N ALA A 607 -20.71 -15.32 -13.71
CA ALA A 607 -21.16 -13.99 -14.11
C ALA A 607 -20.37 -13.41 -15.30
N GLN A 608 -19.39 -14.14 -15.84
CA GLN A 608 -18.53 -13.71 -16.96
C GLN A 608 -18.92 -14.30 -18.32
N VAL A 609 -19.95 -15.17 -18.38
CA VAL A 609 -20.43 -15.86 -19.59
C VAL A 609 -21.64 -15.14 -20.21
#